data_AF-A0A125QRX8-F1
#
_entry.id   AF-A0A125QRX8-F1
#
_cell.length_a   1.000
_cell.length_b   1.000
_cell.length_c   1.000
_cell.angle_alpha   90.00
_cell.angle_beta   90.00
_cell.angle_gamma   90.00
#
_symmetry.space_group_name_H-M   'P 1'
#
loop_
_entity.id
_entity.type
_entity.pdbx_description
1 polymer ?
#
loop_
_entity_poly.entity_id
_entity_poly.type
_entity_poly.pdbx_seq_one_letter_code
_entity_poly.pdbx_strand_id
1 'polypeptide(L)'
;MFNRSTNGKQHITPIICKMKNITYQKYHLYKKSYEREVLVIKNHGEDRGVNNKSISLFEAVNDQFDRFKIAKMSKEIDSGLILIDKKGNELHLSGCSCGYAGTDSHATLEILNKAGFEVNRRFVFCSKGFTLFHPNEEIELFGERL
;
A
#
# COMPACT_ATOMS: atom_id res chain seq x y z
N MET A 1 5.72 6.90 -42.81
CA MET A 1 6.97 6.72 -42.04
C MET A 1 6.72 7.16 -40.61
N PHE A 2 6.48 6.22 -39.70
CA PHE A 2 6.43 6.51 -38.27
C PHE A 2 7.74 6.01 -37.67
N ASN A 3 8.60 6.93 -37.28
CA ASN A 3 9.75 6.59 -36.47
C ASN A 3 10.01 7.70 -35.46
N ARG A 4 9.85 7.35 -34.17
CA ARG A 4 10.40 7.92 -32.93
C ARG A 4 9.89 6.97 -31.84
N SER A 5 10.63 5.94 -31.41
CA SER A 5 11.82 6.01 -30.54
C SER A 5 11.59 7.04 -29.43
N THR A 6 11.35 6.67 -28.17
CA THR A 6 12.20 5.84 -27.31
C THR A 6 11.40 5.31 -26.12
N ASN A 7 11.80 4.14 -25.59
CA ASN A 7 11.54 3.74 -24.20
C ASN A 7 12.21 4.76 -23.26
N GLY A 8 11.58 5.91 -23.06
CA GLY A 8 11.93 6.83 -21.99
C GLY A 8 11.43 6.22 -20.68
N LYS A 9 12.33 5.71 -19.84
CA LYS A 9 12.04 5.63 -18.40
C LYS A 9 11.63 7.05 -18.01
N GLN A 10 10.33 7.31 -17.83
CA GLN A 10 9.88 8.57 -17.26
C GLN A 10 10.64 8.71 -15.94
N HIS A 11 11.51 9.70 -15.85
CA HIS A 11 12.13 10.09 -14.59
C HIS A 11 11.02 10.71 -13.76
N ILE A 12 10.26 9.85 -13.07
CA ILE A 12 9.18 10.29 -12.19
C ILE A 12 9.87 10.71 -10.90
N THR A 13 10.24 11.99 -10.85
CA THR A 13 10.81 12.59 -9.65
C THR A 13 9.73 12.61 -8.57
N PRO A 14 9.92 11.92 -7.43
CA PRO A 14 8.97 12.02 -6.34
C PRO A 14 8.96 13.42 -5.75
N ILE A 15 7.79 13.85 -5.29
CA ILE A 15 7.68 14.96 -4.35
C ILE A 15 8.01 14.40 -2.97
N ILE A 16 9.06 14.92 -2.33
CA ILE A 16 9.36 14.60 -0.92
C ILE A 16 8.46 15.45 -0.04
N CYS A 17 7.63 14.78 0.76
CA CYS A 17 6.73 15.41 1.70
C CYS A 17 7.21 15.16 3.13
N LYS A 18 6.98 16.13 4.01
CA LYS A 18 7.21 16.02 5.44
C LYS A 18 5.96 16.47 6.17
N MET A 19 5.46 15.63 7.08
CA MET A 19 4.36 15.97 7.95
C MET A 19 4.66 15.48 9.36
N LYS A 20 4.64 16.39 10.33
CA LYS A 20 5.12 16.13 11.70
C LYS A 20 6.53 15.54 11.65
N ASN A 21 6.71 14.32 12.17
CA ASN A 21 7.98 13.58 12.20
C ASN A 21 8.02 12.44 11.17
N ILE A 22 7.29 12.56 10.06
CA ILE A 22 7.20 11.55 9.01
C ILE A 22 7.64 12.18 7.69
N THR A 23 8.55 11.51 7.00
CA THR A 23 9.00 11.85 5.66
C THR A 23 8.57 10.75 4.69
N TYR A 24 7.92 11.15 3.61
CA TYR A 24 7.39 10.23 2.61
C TYR A 24 7.55 10.78 1.19
N GLN A 25 7.46 9.89 0.22
CA GLN A 25 7.49 10.20 -1.20
C GLN A 25 6.08 10.14 -1.77
N LYS A 26 5.70 11.14 -2.55
CA LYS A 26 4.48 11.18 -3.35
C LYS A 26 4.83 11.14 -4.83
N TYR A 27 4.20 10.22 -5.56
CA TYR A 27 4.34 10.05 -6.99
C TYR A 27 2.98 10.15 -7.67
N HIS A 28 2.95 10.72 -8.87
CA HIS A 28 1.86 10.56 -9.82
C HIS A 28 2.38 9.69 -10.96
N LEU A 29 1.86 8.47 -11.04
CA LEU A 29 2.34 7.45 -11.99
C LEU A 29 1.24 7.14 -13.00
N TYR A 30 1.53 7.26 -14.29
CA TYR A 30 0.63 6.71 -15.30
C TYR A 30 0.71 5.18 -15.29
N LYS A 31 -0.39 4.51 -14.93
CA LYS A 31 -0.48 3.05 -14.94
C LYS A 31 -1.33 2.59 -16.11
N LYS A 32 -0.68 1.91 -17.05
CA LYS A 32 -1.32 1.33 -18.25
C LYS A 32 -2.50 0.42 -17.91
N SER A 33 -2.42 -0.35 -16.83
CA SER A 33 -3.50 -1.26 -16.38
C SER A 33 -4.81 -0.55 -16.07
N TYR A 34 -4.75 0.75 -15.75
CA TYR A 34 -5.93 1.56 -15.43
C TYR A 34 -6.16 2.67 -16.47
N GLU A 35 -5.27 2.79 -17.47
CA GLU A 35 -5.23 3.89 -18.46
C GLU A 35 -5.38 5.29 -17.85
N ARG A 36 -4.77 5.49 -16.67
CA ARG A 36 -4.83 6.75 -15.93
C ARG A 36 -3.61 6.97 -15.06
N GLU A 37 -3.46 8.20 -14.60
CA GLU A 37 -2.58 8.52 -13.49
C GLU A 37 -3.16 8.01 -12.17
N VAL A 38 -2.27 7.48 -11.33
CA VAL A 38 -2.58 7.05 -9.97
C VAL A 38 -1.60 7.71 -9.00
N LEU A 39 -2.12 8.04 -7.82
CA LEU A 39 -1.32 8.48 -6.69
C LEU A 39 -0.60 7.27 -6.10
N VAL A 40 0.71 7.39 -5.89
CA VAL A 40 1.49 6.43 -5.10
C VAL A 40 2.22 7.15 -3.97
N ILE A 41 2.01 6.71 -2.74
CA ILE A 41 2.71 7.21 -1.55
C ILE A 41 3.58 6.10 -0.97
N LYS A 42 4.82 6.43 -0.59
CA LYS A 42 5.80 5.50 0.00
C LYS A 42 6.56 6.11 1.17
N ASN A 43 7.02 5.31 2.13
CA ASN A 43 8.00 5.79 3.13
C ASN A 43 9.27 6.33 2.43
N HIS A 44 9.96 7.29 3.06
CA HIS A 44 11.20 7.85 2.53
C HIS A 44 12.33 7.90 3.57
N GLY A 45 13.57 7.76 3.10
CA GLY A 45 14.77 7.93 3.93
C GLY A 45 14.79 7.01 5.15
N GLU A 46 15.07 7.59 6.32
CA GLU A 46 15.19 6.90 7.61
C GLU A 46 13.88 6.29 8.11
N ASP A 47 12.73 6.72 7.58
CA ASP A 47 11.42 6.16 7.95
C ASP A 47 11.15 4.81 7.26
N ARG A 48 12.03 4.38 6.33
CA ARG A 48 11.89 3.11 5.63
C ARG A 48 12.24 1.93 6.54
N GLY A 49 11.42 0.89 6.50
CA GLY A 49 11.62 -0.32 7.31
C GLY A 49 11.23 -0.15 8.78
N VAL A 50 10.75 1.03 9.18
CA VAL A 50 10.44 1.34 10.58
C VAL A 50 8.94 1.24 10.81
N ASN A 51 8.53 0.24 11.59
CA ASN A 51 7.14 -0.16 11.78
C ASN A 51 6.25 0.98 12.26
N ASN A 52 6.68 1.67 13.33
CA ASN A 52 5.93 2.79 13.89
C ASN A 52 5.82 3.96 12.90
N LYS A 53 6.82 4.15 12.03
CA LYS A 53 6.77 5.17 10.99
C LYS A 53 5.79 4.82 9.88
N SER A 54 5.61 3.54 9.58
CA SER A 54 4.61 3.10 8.60
C SER A 54 3.19 3.15 9.13
N ILE A 55 2.97 2.82 10.41
CA ILE A 55 1.67 3.08 11.06
C ILE A 55 1.38 4.59 11.01
N SER A 56 2.35 5.41 11.41
CA SER A 56 2.20 6.87 11.41
C SER A 56 1.95 7.41 10.00
N LEU A 57 2.65 6.88 8.99
CA LEU A 57 2.45 7.27 7.60
C LEU A 57 1.04 6.94 7.13
N PHE A 58 0.56 5.72 7.40
CA PHE A 58 -0.81 5.32 7.09
C PHE A 58 -1.82 6.30 7.68
N GLU A 59 -1.74 6.58 8.99
CA GLU A 59 -2.64 7.53 9.65
C GLU A 59 -2.56 8.95 9.06
N ALA A 60 -1.36 9.38 8.66
CA ALA A 60 -1.12 10.71 8.12
C ALA A 60 -1.71 10.94 6.72
N VAL A 61 -1.91 9.87 5.93
CA VAL A 61 -2.30 10.01 4.51
C VAL A 61 -3.56 9.24 4.14
N ASN A 62 -4.17 8.49 5.06
CA ASN A 62 -5.34 7.66 4.80
C ASN A 62 -6.52 8.47 4.22
N ASP A 63 -6.67 9.73 4.61
CA ASP A 63 -7.68 10.66 4.10
C ASP A 63 -7.47 11.08 2.64
N GLN A 64 -6.29 10.84 2.06
CA GLN A 64 -6.00 11.09 0.64
C GLN A 64 -6.44 9.94 -0.27
N PHE A 65 -6.89 8.82 0.29
CA PHE A 65 -7.33 7.64 -0.45
C PHE A 65 -8.84 7.45 -0.33
N ASP A 66 -9.45 6.87 -1.37
CA ASP A 66 -10.77 6.28 -1.18
C ASP A 66 -10.65 5.01 -0.31
N ARG A 67 -11.79 4.37 -0.01
CA ARG A 67 -11.80 3.06 0.65
C ARG A 67 -10.83 2.10 -0.05
N PHE A 68 -9.94 1.49 0.74
CA PHE A 68 -9.04 0.45 0.25
C PHE A 68 -9.84 -0.77 -0.19
N LYS A 69 -9.56 -1.29 -1.39
CA LYS A 69 -10.21 -2.49 -1.94
C LYS A 69 -9.33 -3.72 -1.87
N ILE A 70 -8.01 -3.54 -1.91
CA ILE A 70 -7.05 -4.64 -1.97
C ILE A 70 -5.87 -4.31 -1.04
N ALA A 71 -5.44 -5.30 -0.27
CA ALA A 71 -4.18 -5.29 0.46
C ALA A 71 -3.27 -6.39 -0.08
N LYS A 72 -2.01 -6.07 -0.36
CA LYS A 72 -1.01 -7.00 -0.86
C LYS A 72 0.22 -6.97 0.02
N MET A 73 0.72 -8.15 0.37
CA MET A 73 2.05 -8.28 0.96
C MET A 73 3.02 -8.65 -0.15
N SER A 74 3.93 -7.72 -0.49
CA SER A 74 4.97 -7.96 -1.49
C SER A 74 6.28 -8.38 -0.80
N LYS A 75 7.01 -9.31 -1.43
CA LYS A 75 8.39 -9.62 -1.04
C LYS A 75 9.41 -8.80 -1.82
N GLU A 76 8.96 -7.94 -2.73
CA GLU A 76 9.86 -7.11 -3.50
C GLU A 76 10.46 -5.99 -2.64
N ILE A 77 11.71 -5.68 -2.99
CA ILE A 77 12.60 -4.79 -2.25
C ILE A 77 11.87 -3.47 -1.96
N ASP A 78 11.78 -3.14 -0.66
CA ASP A 78 11.32 -1.87 -0.08
C ASP A 78 9.84 -1.66 0.24
N SER A 79 8.94 -2.57 -0.16
CA SER A 79 7.51 -2.44 0.14
C SER A 79 6.99 -3.71 0.79
N GLY A 80 6.69 -3.64 2.10
CA GLY A 80 6.10 -4.77 2.82
C GLY A 80 4.62 -4.90 2.48
N LEU A 81 3.83 -3.93 2.96
CA LEU A 81 2.40 -3.88 2.75
C LEU A 81 2.05 -2.83 1.70
N ILE A 82 1.24 -3.20 0.71
CA ILE A 82 0.70 -2.30 -0.30
C ILE A 82 -0.83 -2.28 -0.17
N LEU A 83 -1.40 -1.12 0.11
CA LEU A 83 -2.85 -0.91 0.08
C LEU A 83 -3.24 -0.23 -1.23
N ILE A 84 -4.30 -0.70 -1.87
CA ILE A 84 -4.79 -0.18 -3.15
C ILE A 84 -6.25 0.23 -2.99
N ASP A 85 -6.56 1.49 -3.30
CA ASP A 85 -7.91 2.04 -3.20
C ASP A 85 -8.80 1.71 -4.40
N LYS A 86 -10.11 2.03 -4.29
CA LYS A 86 -11.07 1.80 -5.38
C LYS A 86 -10.61 2.38 -6.72
N LYS A 87 -10.00 3.56 -6.69
CA LYS A 87 -9.47 4.30 -7.85
C LYS A 87 -8.12 3.78 -8.37
N GLY A 88 -7.49 2.82 -7.68
CA GLY A 88 -6.19 2.25 -8.06
C GLY A 88 -4.98 3.03 -7.56
N ASN A 89 -5.18 3.99 -6.66
CA ASN A 89 -4.09 4.65 -5.94
C ASN A 89 -3.45 3.68 -4.95
N GLU A 90 -2.16 3.84 -4.67
CA GLU A 90 -1.40 2.88 -3.88
C GLU A 90 -0.65 3.53 -2.71
N LEU A 91 -0.76 2.92 -1.54
CA LEU A 91 0.02 3.25 -0.37
C LEU A 91 0.99 2.11 -0.08
N HIS A 92 2.28 2.36 -0.23
CA HIS A 92 3.36 1.38 -0.04
C HIS A 92 4.02 1.63 1.32
N LEU A 93 3.92 0.65 2.20
CA LEU A 93 4.36 0.72 3.59
C LEU A 93 5.51 -0.28 3.80
N SER A 94 6.70 0.25 4.02
CA SER A 94 7.88 -0.50 4.42
C SER A 94 7.82 -0.85 5.93
N GLY A 95 8.62 -1.78 6.46
CA GLY A 95 8.53 -2.14 7.89
C GLY A 95 7.23 -2.83 8.29
N CYS A 96 6.51 -3.36 7.30
CA CYS A 96 5.39 -4.27 7.48
C CYS A 96 5.83 -5.64 6.97
N SER A 97 5.53 -6.71 7.69
CA SER A 97 5.81 -8.07 7.22
C SER A 97 4.75 -9.06 7.71
N CYS A 98 4.86 -10.32 7.30
CA CYS A 98 4.00 -11.41 7.73
C CYS A 98 4.84 -12.69 7.94
N GLY A 99 4.28 -13.69 8.61
CA GLY A 99 4.93 -15.00 8.75
C GLY A 99 5.90 -15.13 9.93
N TYR A 100 6.18 -14.03 10.64
CA TYR A 100 6.95 -14.00 11.87
C TYR A 100 6.23 -13.14 12.91
N ALA A 101 6.13 -13.59 14.16
CA ALA A 101 5.39 -12.91 15.23
C ALA A 101 6.10 -11.65 15.80
N GLY A 102 6.97 -11.02 15.01
CA GLY A 102 7.73 -9.83 15.39
C GLY A 102 6.96 -8.52 15.23
N THR A 103 7.57 -7.41 15.60
CA THR A 103 6.99 -6.07 15.58
C THR A 103 6.41 -5.66 14.22
N ASP A 104 6.98 -6.14 13.12
CA ASP A 104 6.58 -5.77 11.76
C ASP A 104 5.22 -6.37 11.39
N SER A 105 4.93 -7.57 11.91
CA SER A 105 3.64 -8.24 11.76
C SER A 105 2.54 -7.58 12.58
N HIS A 106 2.91 -6.95 13.70
CA HIS A 106 1.99 -6.14 14.48
C HIS A 106 1.57 -4.88 13.71
N ALA A 107 2.51 -4.18 13.05
CA ALA A 107 2.17 -3.06 12.18
C ALA A 107 1.27 -3.47 11.01
N THR A 108 1.56 -4.60 10.35
CA THR A 108 0.68 -5.15 9.32
C THR A 108 -0.74 -5.39 9.84
N LEU A 109 -0.87 -6.06 10.98
CA LEU A 109 -2.18 -6.36 11.58
C LEU A 109 -2.96 -5.08 11.91
N GLU A 110 -2.30 -4.10 12.53
CA GLU A 110 -2.92 -2.85 12.92
C GLU A 110 -3.40 -2.05 11.71
N ILE A 111 -2.55 -1.90 10.70
CA ILE A 111 -2.86 -1.13 9.49
C ILE A 111 -4.01 -1.79 8.71
N LEU A 112 -3.99 -3.11 8.54
CA LEU A 112 -5.08 -3.83 7.85
C LEU A 112 -6.43 -3.64 8.56
N ASN A 113 -6.44 -3.74 9.89
CA ASN A 113 -7.67 -3.56 10.66
C ASN A 113 -8.16 -2.10 10.64
N LYS A 114 -7.27 -1.12 10.74
CA LYS A 114 -7.64 0.30 10.56
C LYS A 114 -8.15 0.60 9.15
N ALA A 115 -7.66 -0.12 8.14
CA ALA A 115 -8.11 -0.02 6.76
C ALA A 115 -9.40 -0.82 6.46
N GLY A 116 -10.01 -1.48 7.46
CA GLY A 116 -11.30 -2.16 7.33
C GLY A 116 -11.25 -3.59 6.79
N PHE A 117 -10.07 -4.22 6.71
CA PHE A 117 -9.94 -5.60 6.22
C PHE A 117 -10.31 -6.67 7.25
N GLU A 118 -10.51 -6.30 8.52
CA GLU A 118 -11.01 -7.17 9.59
C GLU A 118 -10.25 -8.52 9.72
N VAL A 119 -8.91 -8.46 9.68
CA VAL A 119 -8.06 -9.65 9.77
C VAL A 119 -7.69 -9.97 11.22
N ASN A 120 -7.64 -11.27 11.52
CA ASN A 120 -7.14 -11.73 12.81
C ASN A 120 -5.61 -11.87 12.82
N ARG A 121 -5.04 -11.89 14.04
CA ARG A 121 -3.59 -12.04 14.26
C ARG A 121 -3.02 -13.32 13.61
N ARG A 122 -3.77 -14.43 13.63
CA ARG A 122 -3.33 -15.71 13.05
C ARG A 122 -3.12 -15.60 11.54
N PHE A 123 -4.01 -14.89 10.83
CA PHE A 123 -3.87 -14.66 9.39
C PHE A 123 -2.52 -14.04 9.05
N VAL A 124 -2.18 -12.91 9.69
CA VAL A 124 -0.91 -12.21 9.43
C VAL A 124 0.29 -13.07 9.82
N PHE A 125 0.19 -13.81 10.92
CA PHE A 125 1.32 -14.57 11.46
C PHE A 125 1.61 -15.87 10.71
N CYS A 126 0.60 -16.50 10.15
CA CYS A 126 0.75 -17.74 9.39
C CYS A 126 0.96 -17.47 7.89
N SER A 127 0.64 -16.27 7.40
CA SER A 127 0.81 -15.90 6.00
C SER A 127 2.28 -15.75 5.64
N LYS A 128 2.70 -16.34 4.51
CA LYS A 128 4.03 -16.12 3.90
C LYS A 128 4.03 -14.99 2.85
N GLY A 129 2.87 -14.37 2.65
CA GLY A 129 2.50 -13.39 1.64
C GLY A 129 1.01 -13.53 1.36
N PHE A 130 0.34 -12.46 0.91
CA PHE A 130 -1.09 -12.51 0.59
C PHE A 130 -1.48 -11.43 -0.43
N THR A 131 -2.58 -11.68 -1.14
CA THR A 131 -3.44 -10.66 -1.75
C THR A 131 -4.81 -10.84 -1.12
N LEU A 132 -5.27 -9.83 -0.42
CA LEU A 132 -6.53 -9.83 0.33
C LEU A 132 -7.46 -8.79 -0.29
N PHE A 133 -8.72 -9.16 -0.51
CA PHE A 133 -9.78 -8.25 -0.95
C PHE A 133 -10.53 -7.74 0.28
N HIS A 134 -10.95 -6.48 0.24
CA HIS A 134 -11.71 -5.89 1.34
C HIS A 134 -13.09 -6.58 1.43
N PRO A 135 -13.63 -6.90 2.62
CA PRO A 135 -14.92 -7.60 2.78
C PRO A 135 -16.07 -6.97 1.97
N ASN A 136 -16.18 -5.65 1.96
CA ASN A 136 -17.15 -4.92 1.14
C ASN A 136 -17.06 -5.19 -0.37
N GLU A 137 -15.89 -5.53 -0.91
CA GLU A 137 -15.75 -5.91 -2.33
C GLU A 137 -16.23 -7.35 -2.55
N GLU A 138 -16.07 -8.24 -1.56
CA GLU A 138 -16.67 -9.58 -1.63
C GLU A 138 -18.19 -9.49 -1.63
N ILE A 139 -18.78 -8.59 -0.85
CA ILE A 139 -20.22 -8.34 -0.83
C ILE A 139 -20.69 -7.70 -2.16
N GLU A 140 -19.95 -6.72 -2.70
CA GLU A 140 -20.28 -6.12 -4.01
C GLU A 140 -20.15 -7.13 -5.17
N LEU A 141 -19.26 -8.12 -5.07
CA LEU A 141 -19.03 -9.14 -6.11
C LEU A 141 -19.91 -10.40 -5.97
N PHE A 142 -20.25 -10.80 -4.74
CA PHE A 142 -20.90 -12.09 -4.46
C PHE A 142 -22.22 -11.98 -3.68
N GLY A 143 -22.64 -10.77 -3.30
CA GLY A 143 -23.78 -10.52 -2.41
C GLY A 143 -23.48 -10.87 -0.95
N GLU A 144 -24.38 -10.50 -0.03
CA GLU A 144 -24.34 -11.01 1.35
C GLU A 144 -24.52 -12.53 1.31
N ARG A 145 -23.48 -13.29 1.65
CA ARG A 145 -23.65 -14.72 1.94
C ARG A 145 -24.41 -14.86 3.25
N LEU A 146 -25.73 -15.09 3.13
CA LEU A 146 -26.62 -15.55 4.20
C LEU A 146 -26.13 -16.85 4.83
#